data_AF-A0A948ANB9-F1
#
_entry.id   AF-A0A948ANB9-F1
#
_cell.length_a   1.000
_cell.length_b   1.000
_cell.length_c   1.000
_cell.angle_alpha   90.00
_cell.angle_beta   90.00
_cell.angle_gamma   90.00
#
_symmetry.space_group_name_H-M   'P 1'
#
loop_
_entity.id
_entity.type
_entity.pdbx_description
1 polymer ?
#
loop_
_entity_poly.entity_id
_entity_poly.type
_entity_poly.pdbx_seq_one_letter_code
_entity_poly.pdbx_strand_id
1 'polypeptide(L)'
;RENVKYRVLWESATFHNIPIAVHPRVPREAANTVRLVIDGMEHDAEGRKVLEASAQIIAQKPPYGFLSSSPADYRSYSEFYRNTLVKEIK
;
A
#
# COMPACT_ATOMS: atom_id res chain seq x y z
N ARG A 1 7.68 32.05 3.48
CA ARG A 1 6.50 31.50 2.76
C ARG A 1 5.70 32.69 2.23
N GLU A 2 5.59 32.86 0.91
CA GLU A 2 5.18 34.11 0.25
C GLU A 2 3.67 34.45 0.24
N ASN A 3 2.86 33.90 1.15
CA ASN A 3 1.41 34.21 1.24
C ASN A 3 0.63 34.11 -0.09
N VAL A 4 1.05 33.19 -0.98
CA VAL A 4 0.41 32.94 -2.29
C VAL A 4 -0.70 31.90 -2.12
N LYS A 5 -1.89 32.19 -2.65
CA LYS A 5 -3.01 31.25 -2.72
C LYS A 5 -2.92 30.40 -3.98
N TYR A 6 -2.85 29.09 -3.82
CA TYR A 6 -2.84 28.13 -4.92
C TYR A 6 -4.27 27.65 -5.23
N ARG A 7 -4.52 27.30 -6.50
CA ARG A 7 -5.71 26.55 -6.93
C ARG A 7 -5.29 25.31 -7.69
N VAL A 8 -6.00 24.21 -7.50
CA VAL A 8 -5.80 22.99 -8.30
C VAL A 8 -6.40 23.24 -9.69
N LEU A 9 -5.61 22.99 -10.74
CA LEU A 9 -6.07 23.06 -12.14
C LEU A 9 -6.43 21.68 -12.69
N TRP A 10 -5.74 20.65 -12.21
CA TRP A 10 -5.94 19.27 -12.58
C TRP A 10 -5.39 18.36 -11.49
N GLU A 11 -6.03 17.22 -11.27
CA GLU A 11 -5.59 16.15 -10.37
C GLU A 11 -5.73 14.80 -11.08
N SER A 12 -4.83 13.88 -10.77
CA SER A 12 -4.94 12.51 -11.26
C SER A 12 -6.05 11.76 -10.51
N ALA A 13 -6.44 10.61 -11.05
CA ALA A 13 -7.14 9.62 -10.24
C ALA A 13 -6.27 9.18 -9.05
N THR A 14 -6.91 8.61 -8.02
CA THR A 14 -6.22 8.12 -6.83
C THR A 14 -5.35 6.91 -7.16
N PHE A 15 -4.08 6.97 -6.77
CA PHE A 15 -3.19 5.82 -6.74
C PHE A 15 -2.93 5.46 -5.28
N HIS A 16 -3.48 4.32 -4.85
CA HIS A 16 -3.29 3.81 -3.50
C HIS A 16 -1.87 3.26 -3.32
N ASN A 17 -1.44 3.19 -2.05
CA ASN A 17 -0.23 2.47 -1.68
C ASN A 17 -0.31 1.02 -2.17
N ILE A 18 0.84 0.47 -2.60
CA ILE A 18 0.89 -0.86 -3.18
C ILE A 18 0.60 -1.90 -2.08
N PRO A 19 -0.39 -2.80 -2.28
CA PRO A 19 -0.63 -3.89 -1.34
C PRO A 19 0.56 -4.84 -1.23
N ILE A 20 0.65 -5.57 -0.10
CA ILE A 20 1.64 -6.65 0.02
C ILE A 20 1.29 -7.76 -0.98
N ALA A 21 2.26 -8.11 -1.83
CA ALA A 21 2.14 -9.21 -2.78
C ALA A 21 3.08 -10.36 -2.41
N VAL A 22 2.70 -11.57 -2.79
CA VAL A 22 3.50 -12.79 -2.59
C VAL A 22 3.74 -13.46 -3.94
N HIS A 23 4.95 -13.99 -4.14
CA HIS A 23 5.26 -14.71 -5.38
C HIS A 23 4.41 -16.00 -5.48
N PRO A 24 3.87 -16.37 -6.66
CA PRO A 24 3.06 -17.58 -6.85
C PRO A 24 3.72 -18.93 -6.51
N ARG A 25 5.04 -18.92 -6.22
CA ARG A 25 5.80 -20.12 -5.87
C ARG A 25 5.80 -20.39 -4.36
N VAL A 26 5.37 -19.42 -3.56
CA VAL A 26 5.19 -19.60 -2.13
C VAL A 26 3.98 -20.50 -1.90
N PRO A 27 4.09 -21.54 -1.05
CA PRO A 27 2.95 -22.39 -0.73
C PRO A 27 1.76 -21.57 -0.22
N ARG A 28 0.57 -21.88 -0.76
CA ARG A 28 -0.66 -21.14 -0.46
C ARG A 28 -0.97 -21.09 1.04
N GLU A 29 -0.71 -22.19 1.75
CA GLU A 29 -0.89 -22.28 3.19
C GLU A 29 -0.01 -21.27 3.94
N ALA A 30 1.29 -21.24 3.62
CA ALA A 30 2.22 -20.28 4.22
C ALA A 30 1.80 -18.83 3.94
N ALA A 31 1.43 -18.52 2.69
CA ALA A 31 0.94 -17.19 2.32
C ALA A 31 -0.32 -16.80 3.10
N ASN A 32 -1.26 -17.73 3.28
CA ASN A 32 -2.49 -17.48 4.03
C ASN A 32 -2.23 -17.27 5.53
N THR A 33 -1.34 -18.05 6.13
CA THR A 33 -0.96 -17.88 7.54
C THR A 33 -0.33 -16.52 7.77
N VAL A 34 0.63 -16.11 6.92
CA VAL A 34 1.25 -14.79 7.00
C VAL A 34 0.21 -13.68 6.82
N ARG A 35 -0.69 -13.81 5.84
CA ARG A 35 -1.78 -12.85 5.62
C ARG A 35 -2.64 -12.66 6.87
N LEU A 36 -3.06 -13.76 7.51
CA LEU A 36 -3.88 -13.71 8.73
C LEU A 36 -3.15 -13.04 9.90
N VAL A 37 -1.86 -13.31 10.06
CA VAL A 37 -1.04 -12.65 11.08
C VAL A 37 -0.97 -11.14 10.83
N ILE A 38 -0.67 -10.73 9.61
CA ILE A 38 -0.56 -9.31 9.20
C ILE A 38 -1.88 -8.57 9.44
N ASP A 39 -3.02 -9.16 9.06
CA ASP A 39 -4.37 -8.61 9.23
C ASP A 39 -4.72 -8.41 10.72
N GLY A 40 -4.20 -9.26 11.61
CA GLY A 40 -4.44 -9.19 13.04
C GLY A 40 -3.42 -8.38 13.85
N MET A 41 -2.35 -7.85 13.22
CA MET A 41 -1.20 -7.28 13.95
C MET A 41 -1.57 -6.13 14.91
N GLU A 42 -2.55 -5.31 14.57
CA GLU A 42 -3.02 -4.21 15.42
C GLU A 42 -3.66 -4.68 16.73
N HIS A 43 -4.20 -5.90 16.75
CA HIS A 43 -4.81 -6.52 17.92
C HIS A 43 -3.78 -7.25 18.79
N ASP A 44 -2.63 -7.62 18.23
CA ASP A 44 -1.51 -8.24 18.94
C ASP A 44 -0.59 -7.23 19.62
N ALA A 45 -0.12 -7.53 20.83
CA ALA A 45 0.71 -6.59 21.60
C ALA A 45 2.11 -6.39 21.00
N GLU A 46 2.74 -7.44 20.49
CA GLU A 46 4.03 -7.34 19.80
C GLU A 46 3.84 -6.76 18.39
N GLY A 47 2.77 -7.14 17.70
CA GLY A 47 2.36 -6.58 16.41
C GLY A 47 2.23 -5.06 16.46
N ARG A 48 1.57 -4.49 17.49
CA ARG A 48 1.49 -3.04 17.69
C ARG A 48 2.86 -2.37 17.82
N LYS A 49 3.80 -2.97 18.57
CA LYS A 49 5.15 -2.40 18.72
C LYS A 49 5.89 -2.34 17.38
N VAL A 50 5.76 -3.39 16.56
CA VAL A 50 6.37 -3.43 15.22
C VAL A 50 5.72 -2.39 14.29
N LEU A 51 4.40 -2.27 14.34
CA LEU A 51 3.64 -1.28 13.57
C LEU A 51 4.05 0.16 13.96
N GLU A 52 4.15 0.46 15.25
CA GLU A 52 4.59 1.75 15.78
C GLU A 52 6.03 2.08 15.37
N ALA A 53 6.96 1.15 15.54
CA ALA A 53 8.37 1.33 15.17
C ALA A 53 8.52 1.58 13.65
N SER A 54 7.77 0.83 12.84
CA SER A 54 7.76 1.01 11.38
C SER A 54 7.16 2.36 11.00
N ALA A 55 6.04 2.74 11.61
CA ALA A 55 5.38 4.01 11.36
C ALA A 55 6.25 5.22 11.70
N GLN A 56 7.08 5.14 12.75
CA GLN A 56 8.05 6.19 13.09
C GLN A 56 9.08 6.42 11.98
N ILE A 57 9.56 5.35 11.32
CA ILE A 57 10.55 5.45 10.24
C ILE A 57 9.97 6.18 9.03
N ILE A 58 8.70 5.90 8.69
CA ILE A 58 8.03 6.48 7.52
C ILE A 58 7.14 7.69 7.84
N ALA A 59 7.20 8.19 9.08
CA ALA A 59 6.36 9.27 9.59
C ALA A 59 4.85 9.06 9.32
N GLN A 60 4.39 7.81 9.37
CA GLN A 60 2.98 7.47 9.23
C GLN A 60 2.21 7.91 10.47
N LYS A 61 0.98 8.39 10.28
CA LYS A 61 0.06 8.73 11.37
C LYS A 61 -0.86 7.55 11.69
N PRO A 62 -1.31 7.42 12.95
CA PRO A 62 -2.26 6.37 13.32
C PRO A 62 -3.61 6.53 12.59
N PRO A 63 -4.42 5.45 12.48
CA PRO A 63 -4.15 4.11 13.01
C PRO A 63 -3.06 3.36 12.22
N TYR A 64 -2.30 2.53 12.92
CA TYR A 64 -1.29 1.65 12.32
C TYR A 64 -1.88 0.25 12.14
N GLY A 65 -1.62 -0.36 10.99
CA GLY A 65 -2.15 -1.67 10.66
C GLY A 65 -2.16 -1.88 9.16
N PHE A 66 -2.78 -2.98 8.76
CA PHE A 66 -2.95 -3.36 7.38
C PHE A 66 -4.44 -3.45 7.07
N LEU A 67 -4.80 -3.17 5.82
CA LEU A 67 -6.16 -3.33 5.34
C LEU A 67 -6.19 -4.52 4.37
N SER A 68 -7.27 -5.29 4.44
CA SER A 68 -7.52 -6.35 3.46
C SER A 68 -7.55 -5.76 2.05
N SER A 69 -6.79 -6.38 1.14
CA SER A 69 -6.67 -5.95 -0.25
C SER A 69 -7.24 -7.01 -1.20
N SER A 70 -7.62 -6.55 -2.38
CA SER A 70 -8.12 -7.36 -3.48
C SER A 70 -7.42 -6.99 -4.79
N PRO A 71 -7.55 -7.80 -5.84
CA PRO A 71 -7.06 -7.43 -7.17
C PRO A 71 -7.62 -6.11 -7.70
N ALA A 72 -8.79 -5.65 -7.20
CA ALA A 72 -9.37 -4.38 -7.61
C ALA A 72 -8.52 -3.16 -7.19
N ASP A 73 -7.74 -3.29 -6.12
CA ASP A 73 -6.86 -2.21 -5.63
C ASP A 73 -5.67 -1.97 -6.57
N TYR A 74 -5.39 -2.91 -7.47
CA TYR A 74 -4.39 -2.79 -8.53
C TYR A 74 -4.95 -2.22 -9.84
N ARG A 75 -6.23 -1.82 -9.88
CA ARG A 75 -6.88 -1.40 -11.14
C ARG A 75 -6.17 -0.22 -11.80
N SER A 76 -5.85 0.83 -11.05
CA SER A 76 -5.18 2.03 -11.58
C SER A 76 -3.82 1.70 -12.21
N TYR A 77 -3.05 0.83 -11.57
CA TYR A 77 -1.79 0.33 -12.11
C TYR A 77 -2.01 -0.51 -13.38
N SER A 78 -2.98 -1.42 -13.35
CA SER A 78 -3.29 -2.30 -14.48
C SER A 78 -3.76 -1.52 -15.71
N GLU A 79 -4.56 -0.47 -15.51
CA GLU A 79 -5.01 0.44 -16.55
C GLU A 79 -3.86 1.31 -17.08
N PHE A 80 -2.99 1.81 -16.20
CA PHE A 80 -1.80 2.54 -16.60
C PHE A 80 -0.92 1.69 -17.52
N TYR A 81 -0.52 0.48 -17.11
CA TYR A 81 0.33 -0.38 -17.93
C TYR A 81 -0.33 -0.83 -19.24
N ARG A 82 -1.66 -0.94 -19.27
CA ARG A 82 -2.40 -1.27 -20.49
C ARG A 82 -2.39 -0.14 -21.52
N ASN A 83 -2.46 1.11 -21.06
CA ASN A 83 -2.71 2.27 -21.91
C ASN A 83 -1.50 3.22 -22.03
N THR A 84 -0.43 2.98 -21.26
CA THR A 84 0.74 3.87 -21.26
C THR A 84 1.44 3.84 -22.61
N LEU A 85 1.78 5.02 -23.11
CA LEU A 85 2.62 5.21 -24.29
C LEU A 85 4.11 5.32 -23.93
N VAL A 86 4.42 5.34 -22.63
CA VAL A 86 5.80 5.35 -22.12
C VAL A 86 6.38 3.95 -22.33
N LYS A 87 7.43 3.86 -23.14
CA LYS A 87 8.16 2.60 -23.35
C LYS A 87 8.87 2.21 -22.05
N GLU A 88 8.93 0.91 -21.75
CA GLU A 88 9.76 0.42 -20.66
C GLU A 88 11.20 0.91 -20.85
N ILE A 89 11.74 1.56 -19.82
CA ILE A 89 13.14 1.94 -19.76
C ILE A 89 13.89 0.64 -19.42
N LYS A 90 14.61 0.11 -20.41
CA LYS A 90 15.50 -1.04 -20.24
C LYS A 90 16.75 -0.68 -19.45
#